data_AF-A0A3B0J610-F1
#
_entry.id   AF-A0A3B0J610-F1
#
_cell.length_a   1.000
_cell.length_b   1.000
_cell.length_c   1.000
_cell.angle_alpha   90.00
_cell.angle_beta   90.00
_cell.angle_gamma   90.00
#
_symmetry.space_group_name_H-M   'P 1'
#
loop_
_entity.id
_entity.type
_entity.pdbx_description
1 polymer ?
#
loop_
_entity_poly.entity_id
_entity_poly.type
_entity_poly.pdbx_seq_one_letter_code
_entity_poly.pdbx_strand_id
1 'polypeptide(L)'
;MADLAQLQRKSHAEEFEGAPALFRAMASSPNDGYTYNWSVVSFPTDDYDSYDPSESQVNCTVLYLDQCTSWNKCRQTCLKTGATSYRWFHDGCCECVGEHCVNYGINESRCRMCPEPGSDDEDED
;
A
#
# COMPACT_ATOMS: atom_id res chain seq x y z
N MET A 1 0.58 24.03 -12.29
CA MET A 1 -0.29 23.27 -11.37
C MET A 1 -0.23 21.83 -11.83
N ALA A 2 0.22 20.90 -10.98
CA ALA A 2 0.25 19.48 -11.34
C ALA A 2 -1.16 18.93 -11.10
N ASP A 3 -1.72 18.30 -12.13
CA ASP A 3 -3.03 17.66 -12.09
C ASP A 3 -3.03 16.54 -11.04
N LEU A 4 -4.02 16.54 -10.14
CA LEU A 4 -4.08 15.60 -9.01
C LEU A 4 -4.16 14.14 -9.49
N ALA A 5 -4.82 13.89 -10.63
CA ALA A 5 -4.87 12.57 -11.26
C ALA A 5 -3.49 12.12 -11.81
N GLN A 6 -2.61 13.06 -12.16
CA GLN A 6 -1.23 12.74 -12.56
C GLN A 6 -0.36 12.39 -11.34
N LEU A 7 -0.62 13.00 -10.18
CA LEU A 7 0.12 12.71 -8.94
C LEU A 7 -0.22 11.32 -8.40
N GLN A 8 -1.48 10.91 -8.48
CA GLN A 8 -1.92 9.56 -8.06
C GLN A 8 -1.43 8.42 -8.96
N ARG A 9 -0.88 8.72 -10.14
CA ARG A 9 -0.27 7.72 -11.02
C ARG A 9 1.25 7.64 -10.89
N LYS A 10 1.85 8.66 -10.27
CA LYS A 10 3.29 8.73 -10.07
C LYS A 10 3.62 8.21 -8.68
N SER A 11 4.39 7.12 -8.62
CA SER A 11 4.78 6.51 -7.36
C SER A 11 6.27 6.22 -7.30
N HIS A 12 6.80 6.21 -6.08
CA HIS A 12 8.08 5.63 -5.73
C HIS A 12 7.88 4.26 -5.09
N ALA A 13 8.69 3.27 -5.45
CA ALA A 13 8.67 1.94 -4.85
C ALA A 13 10.10 1.49 -4.52
N GLU A 14 10.25 0.76 -3.43
CA GLU A 14 11.51 0.14 -3.00
C GLU A 14 11.20 -1.19 -2.30
N GLU A 15 12.09 -2.16 -2.50
CA GLU A 15 12.02 -3.51 -1.96
C GLU A 15 12.86 -3.65 -0.70
N PHE A 16 12.48 -4.59 0.15
CA PHE A 16 13.10 -4.93 1.43
C PHE A 16 13.26 -6.45 1.55
N GLU A 17 14.11 -6.89 2.48
CA GLU A 17 14.13 -8.30 2.91
C GLU A 17 12.80 -8.71 3.57
N GLY A 18 12.19 -7.78 4.31
CA GLY A 18 10.89 -7.95 4.96
C GLY A 18 10.88 -8.93 6.14
N ALA A 19 9.70 -9.09 6.74
CA ALA A 19 9.44 -10.06 7.80
C ALA A 19 7.98 -10.55 7.67
N PRO A 20 7.70 -11.54 6.80
CA PRO A 20 6.33 -11.88 6.41
C PRO A 20 5.43 -12.30 7.57
N ALA A 21 5.97 -12.99 8.56
CA ALA A 21 5.24 -13.37 9.77
C ALA A 21 4.76 -12.13 10.56
N LEU A 22 5.60 -11.10 10.67
CA LEU A 22 5.23 -9.84 11.32
C LEU A 22 4.17 -9.10 10.49
N PHE A 23 4.35 -9.04 9.17
CA PHE A 23 3.39 -8.39 8.28
C PHE A 23 1.99 -8.99 8.36
N ARG A 24 1.89 -10.32 8.37
CA ARG A 24 0.62 -11.03 8.54
C ARG A 24 -0.04 -10.73 9.90
N ALA A 25 0.76 -10.59 10.97
CA ALA A 25 0.25 -10.19 12.27
C ALA A 25 -0.31 -8.75 12.25
N MET A 26 0.42 -7.82 11.64
CA MET A 26 -0.02 -6.42 11.49
C MET A 26 -1.26 -6.28 10.61
N ALA A 27 -1.38 -7.12 9.57
CA ALA A 27 -2.57 -7.19 8.72
C ALA A 27 -3.79 -7.77 9.47
N SER A 28 -3.59 -8.63 10.46
CA SER A 28 -4.68 -9.25 11.23
C SER A 28 -5.23 -8.36 12.34
N SER A 29 -4.45 -7.37 12.78
CA SER A 29 -4.80 -6.45 13.88
C SER A 29 -4.67 -4.98 13.46
N PRO A 30 -5.42 -4.51 12.45
CA PRO A 30 -5.38 -3.10 12.07
C PRO A 30 -5.92 -2.21 13.20
N ASN A 31 -5.23 -1.09 13.45
CA ASN A 31 -5.64 -0.03 14.39
C ASN A 31 -5.62 -0.42 15.89
N ASP A 32 -4.75 -1.33 16.32
CA ASP A 32 -4.61 -1.74 17.73
C ASP A 32 -3.86 -0.73 18.64
N GLY A 33 -3.59 0.50 18.15
CA GLY A 33 -2.96 1.57 18.91
C GLY A 33 -1.51 1.90 18.52
N TYR A 34 -0.98 1.36 17.42
CA TYR A 34 0.27 1.81 16.83
C TYR A 34 0.21 3.27 16.32
N THR A 35 1.36 3.80 15.89
CA THR A 35 1.54 5.19 15.42
C THR A 35 0.62 5.61 14.26
N TYR A 36 0.05 4.66 13.51
CA TYR A 36 -0.78 4.92 12.34
C TYR A 36 -1.98 3.99 12.27
N ASN A 37 -3.10 4.50 11.76
CA ASN A 37 -4.22 3.67 11.31
C ASN A 37 -3.99 3.24 9.86
N TRP A 38 -4.45 2.04 9.51
CA TRP A 38 -4.39 1.53 8.15
C TRP A 38 -5.59 0.66 7.82
N SER A 39 -5.84 0.53 6.52
CA SER A 39 -6.78 -0.43 5.95
C SER A 39 -6.03 -1.57 5.28
N VAL A 40 -6.62 -2.77 5.34
CA VAL A 40 -6.03 -4.00 4.84
C VAL A 40 -6.81 -4.42 3.60
N VAL A 41 -6.11 -4.58 2.48
CA VAL A 41 -6.67 -5.11 1.25
C VAL A 41 -5.94 -6.39 0.91
N SER A 42 -6.70 -7.48 0.78
CA SER A 42 -6.19 -8.76 0.35
C SER A 42 -6.99 -9.25 -0.86
N PHE A 43 -6.29 -9.74 -1.87
CA PHE A 43 -6.89 -10.34 -3.05
C PHE A 43 -6.11 -11.58 -3.49
N PRO A 44 -6.81 -12.60 -4.02
CA PRO A 44 -6.15 -13.78 -4.53
C PRO A 44 -5.32 -13.43 -5.76
N THR A 45 -4.12 -14.00 -5.84
CA THR A 45 -3.25 -13.97 -7.01
C THR A 45 -2.71 -15.37 -7.24
N ASP A 46 -2.40 -15.67 -8.50
CA ASP A 46 -1.68 -16.89 -8.85
C ASP A 46 -0.28 -16.84 -8.22
N ASP A 47 0.12 -17.94 -7.59
CA ASP A 47 1.47 -18.13 -7.10
C ASP A 47 2.36 -18.53 -8.29
N TYR A 48 3.14 -17.57 -8.79
CA TYR A 48 4.02 -17.80 -9.93
C TYR A 48 5.27 -18.61 -9.59
N ASP A 49 5.55 -18.85 -8.31
CA ASP A 49 6.69 -19.64 -7.83
C ASP A 49 6.34 -21.13 -7.63
N SER A 50 5.05 -21.44 -7.46
CA SER A 50 4.57 -22.82 -7.32
C SER A 50 4.80 -23.64 -8.59
N TYR A 51 5.42 -24.80 -8.39
CA TYR A 51 5.56 -25.84 -9.42
C TYR A 51 4.24 -26.59 -9.70
N ASP A 52 3.22 -26.41 -8.86
CA ASP A 52 1.90 -27.02 -9.03
C ASP A 52 0.83 -25.93 -9.28
N PRO A 53 0.39 -25.74 -10.54
CA PRO A 53 -0.58 -24.72 -10.91
C PRO A 53 -2.03 -25.08 -10.54
N SER A 54 -2.27 -26.23 -9.89
CA SER A 54 -3.63 -26.72 -9.63
C SER A 54 -4.22 -26.23 -8.28
N GLU A 55 -3.40 -25.70 -7.37
CA GLU A 55 -3.87 -25.27 -6.04
C GLU A 55 -3.19 -24.03 -5.43
N SER A 56 -2.36 -23.29 -6.16
CA SER A 56 -1.55 -22.24 -5.54
C SER A 56 -2.12 -20.84 -5.79
N GLN A 57 -3.31 -20.55 -5.26
CA GLN A 57 -3.73 -19.16 -5.05
C GLN A 57 -3.16 -18.67 -3.72
N VAL A 58 -2.35 -17.62 -3.78
CA VAL A 58 -1.84 -16.92 -2.60
C VAL A 58 -2.51 -15.56 -2.49
N ASN A 59 -2.61 -15.03 -1.27
CA ASN A 59 -3.21 -13.71 -1.07
C ASN A 59 -2.13 -12.64 -1.09
N CYS A 60 -2.16 -11.78 -2.11
CA CYS A 60 -1.46 -10.50 -2.05
C CYS A 60 -2.17 -9.64 -1.01
N THR A 61 -1.44 -9.16 -0.02
CA THR A 61 -1.96 -8.31 1.07
C THR A 61 -1.20 -7.00 1.09
N VAL A 62 -1.94 -5.89 1.11
CA VAL A 62 -1.42 -4.52 1.12
C VAL A 62 -2.06 -3.75 2.27
N LEU A 63 -1.24 -3.04 3.04
CA LEU A 63 -1.67 -2.11 4.08
C LEU A 63 -1.63 -0.69 3.52
N TYR A 64 -2.77 -0.02 3.48
CA TYR A 64 -2.88 1.37 3.07
C TYR A 64 -2.97 2.24 4.32
N LEU A 65 -1.98 3.11 4.53
CA LEU A 65 -2.07 4.06 5.65
C LEU A 65 -3.25 4.99 5.43
N ASP A 66 -4.05 5.22 6.47
CA ASP A 66 -5.25 6.06 6.32
C ASP A 66 -4.87 7.51 6.01
N GLN A 67 -3.81 8.02 6.65
CA GLN A 67 -3.32 9.40 6.49
C GLN A 67 -2.19 9.50 5.47
N CYS A 68 -2.21 10.58 4.68
CA CYS A 68 -1.07 10.92 3.83
C CYS A 68 0.18 11.17 4.67
N THR A 69 1.32 10.76 4.16
CA THR A 69 2.58 10.83 4.88
C THR A 69 3.72 11.16 3.94
N SER A 70 4.87 11.54 4.49
CA SER A 70 6.06 11.76 3.68
C SER A 70 6.66 10.43 3.22
N TRP A 71 7.33 10.45 2.08
CA TRP A 71 8.03 9.29 1.52
C TRP A 71 8.90 8.55 2.56
N ASN A 72 9.75 9.28 3.29
CA ASN A 72 10.61 8.69 4.33
C ASN A 72 9.82 8.04 5.46
N LYS A 73 8.69 8.63 5.85
CA LYS A 73 7.85 8.12 6.93
C LYS A 73 7.06 6.89 6.48
N CYS A 74 6.61 6.86 5.22
CA CYS A 74 6.05 5.68 4.58
C CYS A 74 7.04 4.50 4.63
N ARG A 75 8.26 4.72 4.12
CA ARG A 75 9.35 3.75 4.13
C ARG A 75 9.60 3.17 5.53
N GLN A 76 9.77 4.03 6.53
CA GLN A 76 10.03 3.60 7.91
C GLN A 76 8.86 2.84 8.54
N THR A 77 7.61 3.24 8.24
CA THR A 77 6.43 2.53 8.73
C THR A 77 6.37 1.13 8.11
N CYS A 78 6.54 1.00 6.79
CA CYS A 78 6.45 -0.31 6.13
C CYS A 78 7.56 -1.29 6.54
N LEU A 79 8.76 -0.78 6.84
CA LEU A 79 9.82 -1.58 7.45
C LEU A 79 9.38 -2.12 8.82
N LYS A 80 8.75 -1.29 9.66
CA LYS A 80 8.26 -1.69 10.99
C LYS A 80 7.08 -2.63 10.95
N THR A 81 6.28 -2.60 9.87
CA THR A 81 5.20 -3.57 9.67
C THR A 81 5.71 -4.91 9.16
N GLY A 82 7.00 -5.05 8.81
CA GLY A 82 7.56 -6.27 8.24
C GLY A 82 7.21 -6.49 6.76
N ALA A 83 6.79 -5.44 6.05
CA ALA A 83 6.49 -5.52 4.63
C ALA A 83 7.75 -5.87 3.82
N THR A 84 7.57 -6.52 2.66
CA THR A 84 8.68 -6.83 1.73
C THR A 84 8.92 -5.70 0.75
N SER A 85 7.99 -4.75 0.63
CA SER A 85 8.19 -3.53 -0.15
C SER A 85 7.23 -2.44 0.31
N TYR A 86 7.42 -1.23 -0.21
CA TYR A 86 6.42 -0.17 -0.10
C TYR A 86 6.25 0.54 -1.44
N ARG A 87 5.08 1.17 -1.58
CA ARG A 87 4.81 2.14 -2.65
C ARG A 87 4.30 3.43 -2.02
N TRP A 88 4.87 4.55 -2.44
CA TRP A 88 4.46 5.89 -2.03
C TRP A 88 4.05 6.69 -3.26
N PHE A 89 2.81 7.18 -3.26
CA PHE A 89 2.27 8.00 -4.33
C PHE A 89 2.55 9.49 -4.07
N HIS A 90 2.62 10.27 -5.14
CA HIS A 90 2.93 11.71 -5.05
C HIS A 90 1.79 12.55 -4.45
N ASP A 91 0.62 11.95 -4.20
CA ASP A 91 -0.47 12.50 -3.39
C ASP A 91 -0.26 12.27 -1.87
N GLY A 92 0.81 11.57 -1.49
CA GLY A 92 1.16 11.24 -0.12
C GLY A 92 0.62 9.90 0.38
N CYS A 93 -0.12 9.15 -0.44
CA CYS A 93 -0.62 7.84 -0.08
C CYS A 93 0.51 6.82 0.06
N CYS A 94 0.45 6.01 1.13
CA CYS A 94 1.48 5.04 1.49
C CYS A 94 0.90 3.62 1.57
N GLU A 95 1.60 2.71 0.91
CA GLU A 95 1.22 1.30 0.80
C GLU A 95 2.38 0.43 1.27
N CYS A 96 2.13 -0.40 2.28
CA CYS A 96 3.06 -1.43 2.72
C CYS A 96 2.63 -2.76 2.12
N VAL A 97 3.51 -3.37 1.34
CA VAL A 97 3.17 -4.47 0.43
C VAL A 97 3.78 -5.78 0.93
N GLY A 98 2.96 -6.83 0.98
CA GLY A 98 3.35 -8.17 1.40
C GLY A 98 4.09 -8.98 0.33
N GLU A 99 4.62 -10.14 0.73
CA GLU A 99 5.52 -10.97 -0.07
C GLU A 99 4.92 -11.52 -1.38
N HIS A 100 3.61 -11.75 -1.41
CA HIS A 100 2.94 -12.42 -2.53
C HIS A 100 2.42 -11.45 -3.60
N CYS A 101 2.73 -10.16 -3.50
CA CYS A 101 2.20 -9.16 -4.41
C CYS A 101 3.03 -9.00 -5.68
N VAL A 102 2.48 -9.42 -6.82
CA VAL A 102 3.06 -9.16 -8.14
C VAL A 102 2.99 -7.66 -8.46
N ASN A 103 4.08 -7.07 -8.94
CA ASN A 103 4.18 -5.64 -9.29
C ASN A 103 3.68 -4.69 -8.19
N TYR A 104 3.97 -5.03 -6.94
CA TYR A 104 3.55 -4.24 -5.77
C TYR A 104 2.03 -4.17 -5.56
N GLY A 105 1.25 -5.05 -6.18
CA GLY A 105 -0.21 -5.07 -6.07
C GLY A 105 -0.92 -4.01 -6.94
N ILE A 106 -2.04 -3.47 -6.47
CA ILE A 106 -2.90 -2.55 -7.24
C ILE A 106 -2.25 -1.17 -7.32
N ASN A 107 -1.89 -0.73 -8.53
CA ASN A 107 -1.27 0.58 -8.79
C ASN A 107 -2.28 1.75 -8.70
N GLU A 108 -2.89 1.95 -7.54
CA GLU A 108 -3.90 2.97 -7.26
C GLU A 108 -3.82 3.42 -5.81
N SER A 109 -3.70 4.72 -5.59
CA SER A 109 -3.72 5.35 -4.26
C SER A 109 -5.10 5.16 -3.60
N ARG A 110 -5.19 4.34 -2.55
CA ARG A 110 -6.45 4.03 -1.84
C ARG A 110 -6.49 4.48 -0.37
N CYS A 111 -5.62 5.41 0.00
CA CYS A 111 -5.57 5.97 1.36
C CYS A 111 -6.82 6.81 1.63
N ARG A 112 -7.49 6.57 2.77
CA ARG A 112 -8.81 7.16 3.07
C ARG A 112 -8.82 8.67 3.27
N MET A 113 -7.70 9.25 3.71
CA MET A 113 -7.60 10.67 4.07
C MET A 113 -6.67 11.42 3.13
N CYS A 114 -6.42 10.88 1.94
CA CYS A 114 -5.73 11.59 0.88
C CYS A 114 -6.71 12.19 -0.13
N PRO A 115 -6.36 13.33 -0.76
CA PRO A 115 -7.23 13.98 -1.72
C PRO A 115 -7.62 13.04 -2.86
N GLU A 116 -8.91 12.95 -3.19
CA GLU A 116 -9.40 12.25 -4.38
C GLU A 116 -9.20 13.14 -5.62
N PRO A 117 -8.87 12.57 -6.80
CA PRO A 117 -8.66 13.35 -8.00
C PRO A 117 -10.02 13.87 -8.50
N GLY A 118 -10.30 15.16 -8.34
CA GLY A 118 -11.52 15.79 -8.83
C GLY A 118 -12.38 16.53 -7.80
N SER A 119 -11.90 16.70 -6.57
CA SER A 119 -12.41 17.73 -5.66
C SER A 119 -11.53 18.99 -5.72
N ASP A 120 -11.15 19.42 -6.93
CA ASP A 120 -10.92 20.84 -7.13
C ASP A 120 -12.33 21.44 -7.00
N ASP A 121 -12.57 22.12 -5.88
CA ASP A 121 -13.76 22.92 -5.68
C ASP A 121 -14.06 23.68 -6.98
N GLU A 122 -15.22 23.40 -7.56
CA GLU A 122 -15.97 24.39 -8.33
C GLU A 122 -16.32 25.53 -7.36
N ASP A 123 -15.33 26.24 -6.82
CA ASP A 123 -15.54 27.47 -6.09
C ASP A 123 -15.91 28.54 -7.12
N GLU A 124 -17.22 28.79 -7.15
CA GLU A 124 -17.95 29.97 -7.62
C GLU A 124 -17.13 31.27 -7.79
N ASP A 125 -17.49 31.96 -8.89
CA ASP A 125 -17.27 33.37 -9.32
C ASP A 125 -16.17 33.70 -10.36
#